data_AF-A0A2H4H1Y3-F1
#
_entry.id   AF-A0A2H4H1Y3-F1
#
_cell.length_a   1.000
_cell.length_b   1.000
_cell.length_c   1.000
_cell.angle_alpha   90.00
_cell.angle_beta   90.00
_cell.angle_gamma   90.00
#
_symmetry.space_group_name_H-M   'P 1'
#
loop_
_entity.id
_entity.type
_entity.pdbx_description
1 polymer ?
#
loop_
_entity_poly.entity_id
_entity_poly.type
_entity_poly.pdbx_seq_one_letter_code
_entity_poly.pdbx_strand_id
1 'polypeptide(L)'
;FIIKVKKILECICVNCGKLKADISDPNFADKIRHIRDPKARMAVVWAHCKTKMVCETDEPKEDGAEGDADDPKKGHGGCGHVQPVIRKEGLKLFVQYKRPKDEDE
;
A
#
# COMPACT_ATOMS: atom_id res chain seq x y z
N PHE A 1 12.56 -8.61 -17.00
CA PHE A 1 11.40 -7.85 -16.49
C PHE A 1 10.73 -8.44 -15.25
N ILE A 2 10.76 -9.76 -15.01
CA ILE A 2 10.06 -10.42 -13.89
C ILE A 2 10.32 -9.79 -12.51
N ILE A 3 11.54 -9.36 -12.22
CA ILE A 3 11.89 -8.68 -10.97
C ILE A 3 11.14 -7.35 -10.84
N LYS A 4 10.99 -6.60 -11.94
CA LYS A 4 10.25 -5.33 -11.96
C LYS A 4 8.75 -5.57 -11.76
N VAL A 5 8.20 -6.61 -12.40
CA VAL A 5 6.80 -7.04 -12.21
C VAL A 5 6.54 -7.41 -10.75
N LYS A 6 7.41 -8.22 -10.14
CA LYS A 6 7.33 -8.54 -8.70
C LYS A 6 7.28 -7.29 -7.83
N LYS A 7 8.19 -6.33 -8.07
CA LYS A 7 8.21 -5.07 -7.31
C LYS A 7 6.94 -4.25 -7.49
N ILE A 8 6.36 -4.21 -8.71
CA ILE A 8 5.09 -3.52 -8.97
C ILE A 8 3.94 -4.19 -8.20
N LEU A 9 3.86 -5.53 -8.22
CA LEU A 9 2.86 -6.28 -7.46
C LEU A 9 3.00 -6.06 -5.95
N GLU A 10 4.21 -5.82 -5.45
CA GLU A 10 4.45 -5.47 -4.04
C GLU A 10 4.09 -4.01 -3.72
N CYS A 11 3.88 -3.16 -4.73
CA CYS A 11 3.46 -1.77 -4.56
C CYS A 11 1.95 -1.57 -4.55
N ILE A 12 1.22 -2.34 -5.34
CA ILE A 12 -0.22 -2.19 -5.53
C ILE A 12 -1.03 -3.17 -4.69
N CYS A 13 -2.31 -2.88 -4.52
CA CYS A 13 -3.28 -3.81 -4.00
C CYS A 13 -3.54 -4.91 -5.04
N VAL A 14 -3.37 -6.18 -4.67
CA VAL A 14 -3.62 -7.31 -5.58
C VAL A 14 -5.10 -7.52 -5.91
N ASN A 15 -6.00 -6.80 -5.22
CA ASN A 15 -7.45 -6.86 -5.43
C ASN A 15 -7.95 -5.67 -6.26
N CYS A 16 -7.74 -4.43 -5.79
CA CYS A 16 -8.27 -3.24 -6.47
C CYS A 16 -7.26 -2.51 -7.38
N GLY A 17 -6.00 -2.95 -7.43
CA GLY A 17 -4.96 -2.35 -8.30
C GLY A 17 -4.42 -0.98 -7.85
N LYS A 18 -4.98 -0.38 -6.80
CA LYS A 18 -4.53 0.91 -6.26
C LYS A 18 -3.14 0.81 -5.63
N LEU A 19 -2.31 1.83 -5.76
CA LEU A 19 -1.04 1.92 -5.04
C LEU A 19 -1.32 1.94 -3.53
N LYS A 20 -0.61 1.14 -2.73
CA LYS A 20 -0.88 1.00 -1.29
C LYS A 20 -0.48 2.21 -0.43
N ALA A 21 0.15 3.21 -1.04
CA ALA A 21 0.56 4.45 -0.40
C ALA A 21 0.32 5.62 -1.36
N ASP A 22 0.01 6.78 -0.81
CA ASP A 22 -0.14 8.03 -1.55
C ASP A 22 0.37 9.20 -0.71
N ILE A 23 0.22 10.42 -1.25
CA ILE A 23 0.72 11.64 -0.62
C ILE A 23 -0.05 12.08 0.64
N SER A 24 -1.10 11.35 1.04
CA SER A 24 -1.78 11.61 2.32
C SER A 24 -0.93 11.17 3.52
N ASP A 25 -0.01 10.22 3.35
CA ASP A 25 1.03 9.89 4.35
C ASP A 25 2.23 10.84 4.18
N PRO A 26 2.49 11.74 5.14
CA PRO A 26 3.61 12.67 5.07
C PRO A 26 4.97 11.95 4.93
N ASN A 27 5.13 10.79 5.58
CA ASN A 27 6.37 10.02 5.50
C ASN A 27 6.61 9.47 4.10
N PHE A 28 5.56 9.15 3.36
CA PHE A 28 5.66 8.75 1.96
C PHE A 28 5.88 9.96 1.06
N ALA A 29 5.09 11.02 1.26
CA ALA A 29 5.16 12.25 0.49
C ALA A 29 6.57 12.85 0.50
N ASP A 30 7.17 13.02 1.69
CA ASP A 30 8.51 13.59 1.85
C ASP A 30 9.58 12.75 1.17
N LYS A 31 9.46 11.42 1.22
CA LYS A 31 10.39 10.49 0.58
C LYS A 31 10.37 10.59 -0.94
N ILE A 32 9.20 10.83 -1.55
CA ILE A 32 9.08 10.82 -3.02
C ILE A 32 9.16 12.22 -3.65
N ARG A 33 8.82 13.28 -2.90
CA ARG A 33 8.66 14.66 -3.40
C ARG A 33 9.86 15.18 -4.18
N HIS A 34 11.06 14.88 -3.72
CA HIS A 34 12.30 15.43 -4.30
C HIS A 34 12.99 14.50 -5.31
N ILE A 35 12.46 13.29 -5.54
CA ILE A 35 13.10 12.31 -6.41
C ILE A 35 12.64 12.47 -7.85
N ARG A 36 13.50 13.08 -8.68
CA ARG A 36 13.26 13.25 -10.13
C ARG A 36 13.57 12.00 -10.95
N ASP A 37 14.61 11.25 -10.57
CA ASP A 37 15.00 10.03 -11.29
C ASP A 37 13.93 8.93 -11.13
N PRO A 38 13.30 8.45 -12.23
CA PRO A 38 12.22 7.48 -12.14
C PRO A 38 12.67 6.13 -11.55
N LYS A 39 13.94 5.74 -11.73
CA LYS A 39 14.47 4.47 -11.23
C LYS A 39 14.65 4.52 -9.71
N ALA A 40 15.21 5.61 -9.19
CA ALA A 40 15.32 5.89 -7.76
C ALA A 40 13.94 6.01 -7.12
N ARG A 41 13.01 6.73 -7.76
CA ARG A 41 11.64 6.89 -7.27
C ARG A 41 10.93 5.54 -7.12
N MET A 42 11.05 4.66 -8.12
CA MET A 42 10.49 3.31 -8.03
C MET A 42 11.10 2.50 -6.88
N ALA A 43 12.40 2.63 -6.62
CA ALA A 43 13.05 1.91 -5.51
C ALA A 43 12.52 2.36 -4.14
N VAL A 44 12.32 3.66 -3.96
CA VAL A 44 11.77 4.25 -2.73
C VAL A 44 10.29 3.89 -2.55
N VAL A 45 9.48 4.03 -3.62
CA VAL A 45 8.07 3.62 -3.60
C VAL A 45 7.93 2.14 -3.23
N TRP A 46 8.73 1.27 -3.85
CA TRP A 46 8.73 -0.15 -3.54
C TRP A 46 9.16 -0.45 -2.10
N ALA A 47 10.22 0.19 -1.61
CA ALA A 47 10.70 -0.01 -0.25
C ALA A 47 9.64 0.34 0.79
N HIS A 48 8.82 1.36 0.53
CA HIS A 48 7.71 1.76 1.38
C HIS A 48 6.48 0.84 1.21
N CYS A 49 6.02 0.60 -0.01
CA CYS A 49 4.78 -0.14 -0.22
C CYS A 49 4.88 -1.64 0.11
N LYS A 50 6.08 -2.25 0.01
CA LYS A 50 6.27 -3.68 0.31
C LYS A 50 6.00 -4.04 1.77
N THR A 51 6.05 -3.07 2.68
CA THR A 51 5.80 -3.29 4.12
C THR A 51 4.33 -3.16 4.48
N LYS A 52 3.51 -2.56 3.60
CA LYS A 52 2.06 -2.44 3.79
C LYS A 52 1.37 -3.76 3.41
N MET A 53 0.81 -4.42 4.43
CA MET A 53 0.16 -5.74 4.33
C MET A 53 -1.37 -5.65 4.32
N VAL A 54 -1.94 -4.45 4.29
CA VAL A 54 -3.39 -4.18 4.18
C VAL A 54 -3.59 -3.01 3.22
N CYS A 55 -4.63 -3.06 2.39
CA CYS A 55 -5.03 -1.93 1.55
C CYS A 55 -5.87 -0.96 2.38
N GLU A 56 -5.24 0.10 2.91
CA GLU A 56 -5.84 1.04 3.87
C GLU A 56 -7.15 1.63 3.35
N THR A 57 -8.24 1.46 4.11
CA THR A 57 -9.53 2.10 3.83
C THR A 57 -9.54 3.52 4.39
N ASP A 58 -10.54 4.31 3.99
CA ASP A 58 -10.82 5.57 4.68
C ASP A 58 -11.33 5.29 6.09
N GLU A 59 -10.99 6.15 7.04
CA GLU A 59 -11.63 6.13 8.36
C GLU A 59 -13.11 6.51 8.17
N PRO A 60 -14.05 5.77 8.80
CA PRO A 60 -15.45 6.18 8.80
C PRO A 60 -15.57 7.56 9.44
N LYS A 61 -16.34 8.45 8.82
CA LYS A 61 -16.66 9.76 9.42
C LYS A 61 -17.37 9.50 10.75
N GLU A 62 -16.84 10.02 11.86
CA GLU A 62 -17.60 10.10 13.10
C GLU A 62 -18.71 11.16 12.89
N ASP A 63 -19.93 10.69 12.63
CA ASP A 63 -21.13 11.54 12.58
C ASP A 63 -21.42 12.08 14.00
N GLY A 64 -20.78 13.19 14.39
CA GLY A 64 -21.00 13.71 15.75
C GLY A 64 -20.41 15.07 16.14
N ALA A 65 -19.66 15.78 15.29
CA ALA A 65 -19.13 17.10 15.64
C ALA A 65 -19.73 18.20 14.75
N GLU A 66 -20.89 18.71 15.18
CA GLU A 66 -21.31 20.07 14.81
C GLU A 66 -20.30 21.05 15.41
N GLY A 67 -19.41 21.59 14.56
CA GLY A 67 -18.45 22.59 14.98
C GLY A 67 -17.31 22.74 13.98
N ASP A 68 -17.50 23.66 13.04
CA ASP A 68 -16.47 24.41 12.31
C ASP A 68 -15.08 23.73 12.21
N ALA A 69 -14.85 22.94 11.15
CA ALA A 69 -13.51 22.39 10.90
C ALA A 69 -13.29 22.06 9.42
N ASP A 70 -12.20 22.62 8.90
CA ASP A 70 -11.43 22.29 7.69
C ASP A 70 -11.78 20.95 7.00
N ASP A 71 -11.93 20.98 5.67
CA ASP A 71 -12.25 19.85 4.77
C ASP A 71 -11.74 18.49 5.31
N PRO A 72 -12.62 17.50 5.52
CA PRO A 72 -12.24 16.24 6.16
C PRO A 72 -11.15 15.58 5.32
N LYS A 73 -9.95 15.45 5.90
CA LYS A 73 -8.77 14.87 5.24
C LYS A 73 -9.17 13.56 4.56
N LYS A 74 -9.22 13.61 3.23
CA LYS A 74 -9.56 12.46 2.40
C LYS A 74 -8.54 11.36 2.67
N GLY A 75 -9.00 10.21 3.16
CA GLY A 75 -8.14 9.07 3.47
C GLY A 75 -7.58 8.40 2.20
N HIS A 76 -6.89 7.28 2.41
CA HIS A 76 -6.23 6.54 1.32
C HIS A 76 -7.22 5.98 0.28
N GLY A 77 -8.44 5.61 0.67
CA GLY A 77 -9.49 5.10 -0.20
C GLY A 77 -9.17 3.73 -0.81
N GLY A 78 -8.57 2.83 -0.06
CA GLY A 78 -8.35 1.43 -0.40
C GLY A 78 -9.54 0.52 -0.06
N CYS A 79 -9.40 -0.79 -0.28
CA CYS A 79 -10.49 -1.76 -0.19
C CYS A 79 -10.41 -2.72 1.02
N GLY A 80 -9.47 -2.51 1.95
CA GLY A 80 -9.31 -3.35 3.14
C GLY A 80 -8.64 -4.71 2.90
N HIS A 81 -8.43 -5.11 1.65
CA HIS A 81 -7.88 -6.43 1.31
C HIS A 81 -6.50 -6.64 1.93
N VAL A 82 -6.30 -7.77 2.62
CA VAL A 82 -5.00 -8.19 3.16
C VAL A 82 -4.07 -8.53 1.99
N GLN A 83 -2.84 -8.03 2.04
CA GLN A 83 -1.89 -8.14 0.93
C GLN A 83 -0.96 -9.33 1.13
N PRO A 84 -0.78 -10.19 0.11
CA PRO A 84 0.12 -11.32 0.20
C PRO A 84 1.59 -10.89 0.06
N VAL A 85 2.49 -11.74 0.52
CA VAL A 85 3.91 -11.68 0.16
C VAL A 85 4.09 -12.27 -1.23
N ILE A 86 4.78 -11.55 -2.12
CA ILE A 86 5.09 -12.03 -3.47
C ILE A 86 6.45 -12.75 -3.45
N ARG A 87 6.47 -14.04 -3.79
CA ARG A 87 7.68 -14.86 -3.93
C ARG A 87 7.99 -15.14 -5.40
N LYS A 88 9.27 -15.23 -5.75
CA LYS A 88 9.73 -15.62 -7.10
C LYS A 88 10.47 -16.95 -7.00
N GLU A 89 10.08 -17.89 -7.84
CA GLU A 89 10.77 -19.18 -8.00
C GLU A 89 10.96 -19.44 -9.50
N GLY A 90 12.20 -19.45 -9.97
CA GLY A 90 12.49 -19.51 -11.41
C GLY A 90 11.78 -18.40 -12.19
N LEU A 91 10.87 -18.80 -13.07
CA LEU A 91 10.03 -17.93 -13.91
C LEU A 91 8.60 -17.73 -13.37
N LYS A 92 8.29 -18.26 -12.20
CA LYS A 92 6.96 -18.16 -11.56
C LYS A 92 6.97 -17.11 -10.44
N LEU A 93 5.81 -16.48 -10.24
CA LEU A 93 5.52 -15.63 -9.09
C LEU A 93 4.38 -16.26 -8.29
N PHE A 94 4.55 -16.34 -6.97
CA PHE A 94 3.56 -16.90 -6.05
C PHE A 94 3.10 -15.83 -5.07
N VAL A 95 1.80 -15.83 -4.77
CA VAL A 95 1.20 -15.06 -3.68
C VAL A 95 1.12 -15.94 -2.44
N GLN A 96 1.64 -15.46 -1.31
CA GLN A 96 1.57 -16.15 -0.02
C GLN A 96 0.89 -15.25 1.01
N TYR A 97 -0.28 -15.65 1.48
CA TYR A 97 -0.95 -15.00 2.60
C TYR A 97 -0.38 -15.55 3.90
N LYS A 98 -0.08 -14.66 4.86
CA LYS A 98 0.24 -15.11 6.22
C LYS A 98 -1.06 -15.62 6.85
N ARG A 99 -1.05 -16.84 7.38
CA ARG A 99 -2.15 -17.31 8.23
C ARG A 99 -2.22 -16.43 9.47
N PRO A 100 -3.40 -15.92 9.87
CA PRO A 100 -3.57 -15.35 11.19
C PRO A 100 -3.24 -16.41 12.24
N LYS A 101 -2.69 -15.98 13.39
CA LYS A 101 -2.21 -16.89 14.45
C LYS A 101 -3.33 -17.62 15.19
N ASP A 102 -4.59 -17.26 14.96
CA ASP A 102 -5.73 -17.65 15.80
C ASP A 102 -6.58 -18.78 15.20
N GLU A 103 -6.09 -19.49 14.17
CA GLU A 103 -6.79 -20.65 13.57
C GLU A 103 -6.21 -22.02 13.99
N ASP A 104 -5.27 -22.05 14.95
CA ASP A 104 -4.69 -23.28 15.52
C ASP A 104 -5.21 -23.61 16.94
N GLU A 105 -6.34 -23.02 17.36
CA GLU A 105 -7.10 -23.38 18.59
C GLU A 105 -8.49 -23.94 18.26
#